data_AF-A0A0E2E3A2-F1
#
_entry.id   AF-A0A0E2E3A2-F1
#
_cell.length_a   1.000
_cell.length_b   1.000
_cell.length_c   1.000
_cell.angle_alpha   90.00
_cell.angle_beta   90.00
_cell.angle_gamma   90.00
#
_symmetry.space_group_name_H-M   'P 1'
#
loop_
_entity.id
_entity.type
_entity.pdbx_description
1 polymer ?
#
loop_
_entity_poly.entity_id
_entity_poly.type
_entity_poly.pdbx_seq_one_letter_code
_entity_poly.pdbx_strand_id
1 'polypeptide(L)'
;MGMIANYQLISDMDLKKLMTEKDIADFTEELQEAEGCILFDMDKMWDVLHFVLTGVSAGEPIEGNPLSEAIVGVNSFEECEDFIGYTKKENIRLIVKKLNETDIDSLLENFSMQKCKENKLYPNIWDYEDEKEEIIDELKCAFVGLKDFYNEAAQAGQNVLVSIY
;
A
#
# COMPACT_ATOMS: atom_id res chain seq x y z
N MET A 1 -5.71 18.85 -1.11
CA MET A 1 -6.05 17.42 -1.07
C MET A 1 -5.04 16.72 -1.98
N GLY A 2 -4.60 15.54 -1.61
CA GLY A 2 -3.61 14.77 -2.36
C GLY A 2 -3.88 13.28 -2.15
N MET A 3 -3.24 12.45 -2.96
CA MET A 3 -3.54 11.02 -3.06
C MET A 3 -3.26 10.27 -1.76
N ILE A 4 -4.24 9.49 -1.30
CA ILE A 4 -4.11 8.59 -0.15
C ILE A 4 -4.16 7.14 -0.58
N ALA A 5 -3.54 6.24 0.19
CA ALA A 5 -3.61 4.81 -0.07
C ALA A 5 -4.51 4.10 0.93
N ASN A 6 -5.55 3.43 0.41
CA ASN A 6 -6.48 2.62 1.17
C ASN A 6 -6.31 1.14 0.82
N TYR A 7 -6.38 0.28 1.84
CA TYR A 7 -6.27 -1.17 1.73
C TYR A 7 -7.50 -1.81 2.32
N GLN A 8 -8.21 -2.65 1.56
CA GLN A 8 -9.42 -3.31 2.03
C GLN A 8 -9.42 -4.81 1.74
N LEU A 9 -10.02 -5.58 2.64
CA LEU A 9 -10.26 -7.00 2.40
C LEU A 9 -11.47 -7.17 1.49
N ILE A 10 -11.34 -8.04 0.50
CA ILE A 10 -12.44 -8.37 -0.42
C ILE A 10 -12.61 -9.87 -0.60
N SER A 11 -13.85 -10.30 -0.78
CA SER A 11 -14.18 -11.70 -1.05
C SER A 11 -13.79 -12.12 -2.47
N ASP A 12 -13.73 -13.43 -2.73
CA ASP A 12 -13.56 -13.94 -4.09
C ASP A 12 -14.72 -13.51 -5.02
N MET A 13 -15.91 -13.32 -4.46
CA MET A 13 -17.10 -12.91 -5.22
C MET A 13 -16.95 -11.47 -5.70
N ASP A 14 -16.54 -10.57 -4.80
CA ASP A 14 -16.37 -9.15 -5.11
C ASP A 14 -15.18 -8.94 -6.04
N LEU A 15 -14.07 -9.65 -5.80
CA LEU A 15 -12.94 -9.62 -6.73
C LEU A 15 -13.36 -10.11 -8.12
N LYS A 16 -14.15 -11.17 -8.22
CA LYS A 16 -14.67 -11.65 -9.52
C LYS A 16 -15.59 -10.63 -10.17
N LYS A 17 -16.39 -9.88 -9.40
CA LYS A 17 -17.26 -8.83 -9.91
C LYS A 17 -16.45 -7.66 -10.46
N LEU A 18 -15.42 -7.19 -9.72
CA LEU A 18 -14.47 -6.16 -10.17
C LEU A 18 -13.86 -6.48 -11.55
N MET A 19 -13.51 -7.75 -11.82
CA MET A 19 -12.94 -8.19 -13.10
C MET A 19 -13.86 -8.00 -14.33
N THR A 20 -15.15 -7.76 -14.09
CA THR A 20 -16.16 -7.57 -15.13
C THR A 20 -16.85 -6.21 -15.04
N GLU A 21 -16.51 -5.42 -14.02
CA GLU A 21 -17.12 -4.14 -13.76
C GLU A 21 -16.59 -3.10 -14.74
N LYS A 22 -17.47 -2.19 -15.17
CA LYS A 22 -17.06 -1.11 -16.07
C LYS A 22 -16.46 0.05 -15.29
N ASP A 23 -17.03 0.31 -14.12
CA ASP A 23 -16.61 1.39 -13.24
C ASP A 23 -15.97 0.79 -11.98
N ILE A 24 -14.67 0.54 -12.10
CA ILE A 24 -13.89 -0.15 -11.06
C ILE A 24 -13.69 0.79 -9.87
N ALA A 25 -13.54 2.09 -10.10
CA ALA A 25 -13.38 3.10 -9.06
C ALA A 25 -14.66 3.21 -8.22
N ASP A 26 -15.81 3.44 -8.87
CA ASP A 26 -17.10 3.52 -8.17
C ASP A 26 -17.37 2.24 -7.37
N PHE A 27 -17.14 1.06 -7.95
CA PHE A 27 -17.38 -0.20 -7.23
C PHE A 27 -16.38 -0.44 -6.09
N THR A 28 -15.15 0.08 -6.20
CA THR A 28 -14.17 0.04 -5.11
C THR A 28 -14.64 0.89 -3.94
N GLU A 29 -15.14 2.11 -4.19
CA GLU A 29 -15.72 2.99 -3.17
C GLU A 29 -16.97 2.36 -2.51
N GLU A 30 -17.88 1.77 -3.30
CA GLU A 30 -19.04 1.04 -2.77
C GLU A 30 -18.63 -0.08 -1.80
N LEU A 31 -17.54 -0.80 -2.10
CA LEU A 31 -17.01 -1.85 -1.23
C LEU A 31 -16.34 -1.28 0.03
N GLN A 32 -15.78 -0.07 -0.02
CA GLN A 32 -15.22 0.60 1.17
C GLN A 32 -16.31 1.03 2.13
N GLU A 33 -17.45 1.49 1.62
CA GLU A 33 -18.59 1.91 2.41
C GLU A 33 -19.44 0.74 2.94
N ALA A 34 -19.20 -0.49 2.45
CA ALA A 34 -19.94 -1.67 2.84
C ALA A 34 -19.80 -1.98 4.34
N GLU A 35 -20.90 -2.38 4.97
CA GLU A 35 -20.91 -2.73 6.39
C GLU A 35 -19.97 -3.92 6.66
N GLY A 36 -19.04 -3.72 7.60
CA GLY A 36 -18.05 -4.74 7.97
C GLY A 36 -16.82 -4.80 7.05
N CYS A 37 -16.65 -3.83 6.15
CA CYS A 37 -15.39 -3.66 5.42
C CYS A 37 -14.23 -3.45 6.39
N ILE A 38 -13.19 -4.29 6.26
CA ILE A 38 -11.94 -4.12 7.00
C ILE A 38 -11.04 -3.27 6.12
N LEU A 39 -10.85 -2.02 6.54
CA LEU A 39 -10.08 -1.00 5.84
C LEU A 39 -8.86 -0.59 6.68
N PHE A 40 -7.73 -0.40 6.01
CA PHE A 40 -6.56 0.27 6.54
C PHE A 40 -6.23 1.47 5.65
N ASP A 41 -6.20 2.66 6.24
CA ASP A 41 -5.83 3.93 5.59
C ASP A 41 -4.37 4.26 5.96
N MET A 42 -3.51 4.38 4.95
CA MET A 42 -2.08 4.73 5.11
C MET A 42 -1.85 6.24 4.93
N ASP A 43 -2.90 7.02 4.67
CA ASP A 43 -2.83 8.40 4.22
C ASP A 43 -1.81 8.53 3.08
N LYS A 44 -0.82 9.43 3.20
CA LYS A 44 0.07 9.85 2.10
C LYS A 44 1.42 9.14 2.09
N MET A 45 1.64 8.17 2.98
CA MET A 45 2.97 7.58 3.20
C MET A 45 3.32 6.44 2.24
N TRP A 46 2.45 6.09 1.30
CA TRP A 46 2.58 4.92 0.43
C TRP A 46 3.84 4.95 -0.46
N ASP A 47 4.15 6.07 -1.12
CA ASP A 47 5.28 6.14 -2.05
C ASP A 47 6.63 6.13 -1.32
N VAL A 48 6.74 6.93 -0.26
CA VAL A 48 7.94 6.96 0.57
C VAL A 48 8.14 5.65 1.33
N LEU A 49 7.08 4.99 1.80
CA LEU A 49 7.18 3.66 2.41
C LEU A 49 7.64 2.63 1.38
N HIS A 50 7.09 2.64 0.16
CA HIS A 50 7.57 1.79 -0.92
C HIS A 50 9.06 1.99 -1.18
N PHE A 51 9.53 3.25 -1.24
CA PHE A 51 10.93 3.58 -1.41
C PHE A 51 11.81 3.09 -0.25
N VAL A 52 11.37 3.23 0.99
CA VAL A 52 12.11 2.71 2.16
C VAL A 52 12.25 1.18 2.07
N LEU A 53 11.21 0.48 1.61
CA LEU A 53 11.19 -0.98 1.53
C LEU A 53 11.95 -1.55 0.33
N THR A 54 12.04 -0.81 -0.77
CA THR A 54 12.50 -1.36 -2.07
C THR A 54 13.60 -0.56 -2.75
N GLY A 55 13.79 0.71 -2.37
CA GLY A 55 14.72 1.64 -2.99
C GLY A 55 14.20 2.33 -4.26
N VAL A 56 12.93 2.11 -4.67
CA VAL A 56 12.31 2.76 -5.83
C VAL A 56 10.92 3.32 -5.47
N SER A 57 10.41 4.26 -6.27
CA SER A 57 9.06 4.81 -6.08
C SER A 57 7.98 3.75 -6.34
N ALA A 58 6.83 3.86 -5.68
CA ALA A 58 5.64 3.06 -5.97
C ALA A 58 5.11 3.28 -7.39
N GLY A 59 5.50 4.38 -8.07
CA GLY A 59 5.23 4.59 -9.49
C GLY A 59 6.03 3.68 -10.43
N GLU A 60 7.06 3.01 -9.93
CA GLU A 60 7.85 2.00 -10.66
C GLU A 60 7.94 0.70 -9.84
N PRO A 61 6.81 0.01 -9.62
CA PRO A 61 6.76 -1.15 -8.75
C PRO A 61 7.56 -2.33 -9.33
N ILE A 62 8.03 -3.21 -8.43
CA ILE A 62 8.90 -4.34 -8.77
C ILE A 62 8.08 -5.63 -8.77
N GLU A 63 7.80 -6.15 -9.97
CA GLU A 63 7.10 -7.43 -10.14
C GLU A 63 7.80 -8.57 -9.40
N GLY A 64 7.03 -9.35 -8.62
CA GLY A 64 7.53 -10.47 -7.84
C GLY A 64 8.27 -10.10 -6.56
N ASN A 65 8.36 -8.81 -6.21
CA ASN A 65 8.89 -8.37 -4.92
C ASN A 65 7.76 -8.25 -3.90
N PRO A 66 7.70 -9.09 -2.84
CA PRO A 66 6.58 -9.09 -1.91
C PRO A 66 6.42 -7.79 -1.12
N LEU A 67 7.47 -6.99 -0.93
CA LEU A 67 7.37 -5.69 -0.26
C LEU A 67 6.84 -4.60 -1.19
N SER A 68 7.17 -4.68 -2.48
CA SER A 68 6.59 -3.79 -3.49
C SER A 68 5.10 -4.09 -3.64
N GLU A 69 4.77 -5.36 -3.86
CA GLU A 69 3.41 -5.86 -4.02
C GLU A 69 2.55 -5.68 -2.75
N ALA A 70 3.16 -5.55 -1.57
CA ALA A 70 2.44 -5.18 -0.35
C ALA A 70 1.80 -3.79 -0.46
N ILE A 71 2.48 -2.84 -1.11
CA ILE A 71 2.03 -1.46 -1.24
C ILE A 71 1.07 -1.31 -2.42
N VAL A 72 1.41 -1.87 -3.58
CA VAL A 72 0.68 -1.61 -4.84
C VAL A 72 -0.24 -2.74 -5.30
N GLY A 73 -0.22 -3.89 -4.61
CA GLY A 73 -0.88 -5.10 -5.08
C GLY A 73 -0.03 -5.91 -6.08
N VAL A 74 -0.37 -7.19 -6.26
CA VAL A 74 0.31 -8.07 -7.23
C VAL A 74 -0.12 -7.80 -8.67
N ASN A 75 -1.36 -7.36 -8.86
CA ASN A 75 -1.92 -7.02 -10.17
C ASN A 75 -2.61 -5.66 -10.05
N SER A 76 -2.82 -4.97 -11.17
CA SER A 76 -3.57 -3.72 -11.21
C SER A 76 -4.63 -3.73 -12.31
N PHE A 77 -5.59 -2.82 -12.19
CA PHE A 77 -6.57 -2.54 -13.23
C PHE A 77 -6.08 -1.39 -14.10
N GLU A 78 -5.28 -1.70 -15.13
CA GLU A 78 -4.59 -0.71 -15.99
C GLU A 78 -5.53 0.24 -16.75
N GLU A 79 -6.80 -0.13 -16.95
CA GLU A 79 -7.78 0.69 -17.66
C GLU A 79 -8.54 1.68 -16.74
N CYS A 80 -8.27 1.65 -15.43
CA CYS A 80 -8.84 2.60 -14.46
C CYS A 80 -8.07 3.92 -14.46
N GLU A 81 -8.76 5.06 -14.36
CA GLU A 81 -8.11 6.38 -14.24
C GLU A 81 -7.34 6.50 -12.91
N ASP A 82 -7.94 5.96 -11.84
CA ASP A 82 -7.32 5.87 -10.52
C ASP A 82 -6.48 4.61 -10.39
N PHE A 83 -5.47 4.64 -9.50
CA PHE A 83 -4.69 3.45 -9.26
C PHE A 83 -5.48 2.48 -8.38
N ILE A 84 -5.83 1.32 -8.96
CA ILE A 84 -6.47 0.22 -8.22
C ILE A 84 -5.67 -1.06 -8.45
N GLY A 85 -5.08 -1.56 -7.38
CA GLY A 85 -4.30 -2.80 -7.30
C GLY A 85 -5.03 -3.89 -6.54
N TYR A 86 -4.74 -5.16 -6.81
CA TYR A 86 -5.26 -6.27 -6.04
C TYR A 86 -4.26 -7.41 -5.85
N THR A 87 -4.41 -8.10 -4.73
CA THR A 87 -3.63 -9.28 -4.38
C THR A 87 -4.57 -10.42 -4.02
N LYS A 88 -4.49 -11.50 -4.77
CA LYS A 88 -5.24 -12.71 -4.46
C LYS A 88 -4.68 -13.39 -3.22
N LYS A 89 -5.56 -14.01 -2.43
CA LYS A 89 -5.23 -14.67 -1.16
C LYS A 89 -4.10 -15.70 -1.24
N GLU A 90 -3.88 -16.31 -2.41
CA GLU A 90 -2.80 -17.27 -2.61
C GLU A 90 -1.42 -16.61 -2.48
N ASN A 91 -1.29 -15.33 -2.81
CA ASN A 91 -0.03 -14.57 -2.76
C ASN A 91 0.19 -13.86 -1.42
N ILE A 92 -0.88 -13.63 -0.64
CA ILE A 92 -0.81 -12.91 0.65
C ILE A 92 0.18 -13.53 1.63
N ARG A 93 0.29 -14.87 1.66
CA ARG A 93 1.21 -15.56 2.59
C ARG A 93 2.67 -15.15 2.38
N LEU A 94 3.07 -14.92 1.13
CA LEU A 94 4.44 -14.51 0.82
C LEU A 94 4.70 -13.07 1.27
N ILE A 95 3.72 -12.17 1.07
CA ILE A 95 3.76 -10.78 1.55
C ILE A 95 3.84 -10.74 3.07
N VAL A 96 2.93 -11.43 3.77
CA VAL A 96 2.92 -11.50 5.24
C VAL A 96 4.24 -11.98 5.80
N LYS A 97 4.79 -13.06 5.22
CA LYS A 97 6.10 -13.57 5.63
C LYS A 97 7.16 -12.47 5.52
N LYS A 98 7.21 -11.78 4.38
CA LYS A 98 8.25 -10.79 4.13
C LYS A 98 8.09 -9.54 5.00
N LEU A 99 6.85 -9.07 5.23
CA LEU A 99 6.56 -7.98 6.15
C LEU A 99 6.96 -8.32 7.59
N ASN A 100 6.66 -9.54 8.06
CA ASN A 100 7.02 -10.00 9.40
C ASN A 100 8.54 -10.21 9.59
N GLU A 101 9.28 -10.50 8.52
CA GLU A 101 10.75 -10.60 8.53
C GLU A 101 11.45 -9.24 8.39
N THR A 102 10.71 -8.18 8.07
CA THR A 102 11.28 -6.85 7.80
C THR A 102 11.41 -6.05 9.08
N ASP A 103 12.63 -5.58 9.33
CA ASP A 103 12.94 -4.65 10.41
C ASP A 103 12.91 -3.21 9.88
N ILE A 104 11.79 -2.53 10.12
CA ILE A 104 11.57 -1.16 9.65
C ILE A 104 12.50 -0.15 10.33
N ASP A 105 12.87 -0.38 11.59
CA ASP A 105 13.77 0.51 12.32
C ASP A 105 15.15 0.51 11.66
N SER A 106 15.67 -0.68 11.34
CA SER A 106 16.93 -0.85 10.62
C SER A 106 16.93 -0.16 9.23
N LEU A 107 15.81 -0.21 8.50
CA LEU A 107 15.70 0.45 7.19
C LEU A 107 15.70 1.98 7.31
N LEU A 108 15.12 2.51 8.38
CA LEU A 108 14.97 3.96 8.60
C LEU A 108 16.21 4.61 9.24
N GLU A 109 17.19 3.84 9.74
CA GLU A 109 18.44 4.40 10.29
C GLU A 109 19.15 5.36 9.32
N ASN A 110 19.05 5.10 8.01
CA ASN A 110 19.67 5.92 6.96
C ASN A 110 18.64 6.73 6.15
N PHE A 111 17.45 6.96 6.71
CA PHE A 111 16.42 7.77 6.07
C PHE A 111 16.92 9.18 5.77
N SER A 112 16.62 9.68 4.58
CA SER A 112 17.16 10.95 4.05
C SER A 112 16.10 11.69 3.25
N MET A 113 15.67 12.83 3.78
CA MET A 113 14.76 13.77 3.11
C MET A 113 15.32 14.21 1.75
N GLN A 114 16.63 14.49 1.69
CA GLN A 114 17.30 14.80 0.42
C GLN A 114 17.12 13.69 -0.63
N LYS A 115 17.31 12.42 -0.28
CA LYS A 115 17.08 11.31 -1.24
C LYS A 115 15.62 11.24 -1.68
N CYS A 116 14.67 11.45 -0.76
CA CYS A 116 13.25 11.50 -1.08
C CYS A 116 12.94 12.62 -2.08
N LYS A 117 13.56 13.80 -1.90
CA LYS A 117 13.46 14.94 -2.83
C LYS A 117 14.05 14.63 -4.21
N GLU A 118 15.25 14.05 -4.25
CA GLU A 118 15.94 13.70 -5.51
C GLU A 118 15.16 12.68 -6.33
N ASN A 119 14.51 11.73 -5.66
CA ASN A 119 13.63 10.73 -6.29
C ASN A 119 12.19 11.24 -6.51
N LYS A 120 11.90 12.50 -6.16
CA LYS A 120 10.59 13.15 -6.34
C LYS A 120 9.43 12.38 -5.72
N LEU A 121 9.67 11.76 -4.55
CA LEU A 121 8.67 10.92 -3.90
C LEU A 121 7.45 11.73 -3.47
N TYR A 122 6.27 11.16 -3.57
CA TYR A 122 5.05 11.66 -2.93
C TYR A 122 5.16 11.52 -1.40
N PRO A 123 4.68 12.48 -0.57
CA PRO A 123 3.87 13.67 -0.91
C PRO A 123 4.65 14.95 -1.25
N ASN A 124 5.96 14.85 -1.55
CA ASN A 124 6.82 15.99 -1.89
C ASN A 124 6.93 17.05 -0.77
N ILE A 125 7.14 16.60 0.47
CA ILE A 125 7.29 17.44 1.69
C ILE A 125 8.75 17.55 2.16
N TRP A 126 9.71 17.23 1.29
CA TRP A 126 11.09 16.93 1.66
C TRP A 126 11.98 18.15 1.95
N ASP A 127 11.42 19.36 1.90
CA ASP A 127 12.15 20.61 2.11
C ASP A 127 12.29 21.01 3.59
N TYR A 128 11.54 20.36 4.49
CA TYR A 128 11.47 20.68 5.92
C TYR A 128 12.22 19.62 6.74
N GLU A 129 13.53 19.78 6.91
CA GLU A 129 14.37 18.81 7.63
C GLU A 129 14.01 18.68 9.13
N ASP A 130 13.35 19.69 9.70
CA ASP A 130 12.85 19.66 11.08
C ASP A 130 11.66 18.71 11.28
N GLU A 131 10.92 18.35 10.22
CA GLU A 131 9.83 17.37 10.24
C GLU A 131 10.33 15.91 10.13
N LYS A 132 11.63 15.70 9.94
CA LYS A 132 12.21 14.37 9.65
C LYS A 132 11.86 13.31 10.70
N GLU A 133 11.94 13.65 11.99
CA GLU A 133 11.66 12.69 13.07
C GLU A 133 10.18 12.30 13.09
N GLU A 134 9.27 13.25 12.87
CA GLU A 134 7.82 13.00 12.77
C GLU A 134 7.50 12.09 11.58
N ILE A 135 8.10 12.35 10.41
CA ILE A 135 7.94 11.51 9.21
C ILE A 135 8.45 10.08 9.45
N ILE A 136 9.56 9.91 10.17
CA ILE A 136 10.08 8.59 10.53
C ILE A 136 9.06 7.84 11.40
N ASP A 137 8.46 8.50 12.39
CA ASP A 137 7.46 7.89 13.25
C ASP A 137 6.16 7.55 12.48
N GLU A 138 5.72 8.41 11.57
CA GLU A 138 4.59 8.14 10.66
C GLU A 138 4.87 6.94 9.75
N LEU A 139 6.07 6.83 9.18
CA LEU A 139 6.49 5.68 8.37
C LEU A 139 6.46 4.37 9.16
N LYS A 140 6.88 4.39 10.43
CA LYS A 140 6.80 3.22 11.31
C LYS A 140 5.34 2.85 11.58
N CYS A 141 4.49 3.82 11.86
CA CYS A 141 3.06 3.58 12.09
C CYS A 141 2.39 3.01 10.84
N ALA A 142 2.67 3.58 9.66
CA ALA A 142 2.19 3.10 8.37
C ALA A 142 2.64 1.66 8.09
N PHE A 143 3.91 1.34 8.34
CA PHE A 143 4.44 -0.02 8.15
C PHE A 143 3.79 -1.03 9.12
N VAL A 144 3.65 -0.68 10.39
CA VAL A 144 3.00 -1.55 11.38
C VAL A 144 1.54 -1.79 11.04
N GLY A 145 0.80 -0.74 10.67
CA GLY A 145 -0.60 -0.86 10.24
C GLY A 145 -0.75 -1.73 8.99
N LEU A 146 0.12 -1.56 7.99
CA LEU A 146 0.14 -2.40 6.79
C LEU A 146 0.42 -3.87 7.14
N LYS A 147 1.41 -4.10 7.99
CA LYS A 147 1.78 -5.44 8.45
C LYS A 147 0.62 -6.11 9.18
N ASP A 148 -0.03 -5.41 10.10
CA ASP A 148 -1.17 -5.94 10.85
C ASP A 148 -2.36 -6.24 9.92
N PHE A 149 -2.65 -5.34 8.98
CA PHE A 149 -3.67 -5.53 7.96
C PHE A 149 -3.42 -6.78 7.10
N TYR A 150 -2.20 -6.98 6.58
CA TYR A 150 -1.89 -8.17 5.79
C TYR A 150 -1.92 -9.47 6.62
N ASN A 151 -1.55 -9.41 7.90
CA ASN A 151 -1.72 -10.55 8.81
C ASN A 151 -3.20 -10.90 9.01
N GLU A 152 -4.08 -9.89 9.11
CA GLU A 152 -5.54 -10.09 9.16
C GLU A 152 -6.06 -10.68 7.84
N ALA A 153 -5.61 -10.17 6.70
CA ALA A 153 -5.96 -10.69 5.38
C ALA A 153 -5.66 -12.19 5.24
N ALA A 154 -4.49 -12.61 5.73
CA ALA A 154 -4.08 -14.02 5.74
C ALA A 154 -4.94 -14.87 6.68
N GLN A 155 -5.33 -14.35 7.85
CA GLN A 155 -6.18 -15.04 8.81
C GLN A 155 -7.61 -15.21 8.29
N ALA A 156 -8.16 -14.17 7.69
CA ALA A 156 -9.49 -14.17 7.09
C ALA A 156 -9.56 -14.98 5.79
N GLY A 157 -8.42 -15.28 5.15
CA GLY A 157 -8.37 -15.95 3.85
C GLY A 157 -9.04 -15.14 2.74
N GLN A 158 -8.99 -13.81 2.86
CA GLN A 158 -9.56 -12.83 1.94
C GLN A 158 -8.52 -12.36 0.93
N ASN A 159 -8.96 -11.72 -0.15
CA ASN A 159 -8.07 -11.00 -1.05
C ASN A 159 -7.88 -9.57 -0.53
N VAL A 160 -6.89 -8.86 -1.08
CA VAL A 160 -6.62 -7.45 -0.76
C VAL A 160 -6.85 -6.62 -2.01
N LEU A 161 -7.52 -5.49 -1.85
CA LEU A 161 -7.65 -4.43 -2.83
C LEU A 161 -6.93 -3.19 -2.28
N VAL A 162 -6.18 -2.53 -3.15
CA VAL A 162 -5.43 -1.30 -2.88
C VAL A 162 -5.99 -0.22 -3.79
N SER A 163 -6.30 0.94 -3.24
CA SER A 163 -6.70 2.11 -4.03
C SER A 163 -5.86 3.32 -3.66
N ILE A 164 -5.31 4.01 -4.66
CA ILE A 164 -4.48 5.21 -4.48
C ILE A 164 -4.98 6.33 -5.39
N TYR A 165 -5.64 7.33 -4.80
CA TYR A 165 -6.17 8.51 -5.48
C TYR A 165 -6.44 9.66 -4.50
#